data_AF-A0A6M7XX37-F1
#
_entry.id   AF-A0A6M7XX37-F1
#
_cell.length_a   1.000
_cell.length_b   1.000
_cell.length_c   1.000
_cell.angle_alpha   90.00
_cell.angle_beta   90.00
_cell.angle_gamma   90.00
#
_symmetry.space_group_name_H-M   'P 1'
#
loop_
_entity.id
_entity.type
_entity.pdbx_description
1 polymer ?
#
loop_
_entity_poly.entity_id
_entity_poly.type
_entity_poly.pdbx_seq_one_letter_code
_entity_poly.pdbx_strand_id
1 'polypeptide(L)' 'MSFDLDPDLVVQEAARFLIETPKAQRPRPAVVEIRSRYPLDAQGACAALRLANSIRAGGVANDNHRTS' A
#
# COMPACT_ATOMS: atom_id res chain seq x y z
N MET A 1 -9.35 21.09 -11.36
CA MET A 1 -8.92 21.08 -9.95
C MET A 1 -8.06 19.84 -9.79
N SER A 2 -6.73 19.96 -9.87
CA SER A 2 -5.82 18.83 -9.64
C SER A 2 -5.59 18.73 -8.14
N PHE A 3 -6.07 17.66 -7.52
CA PHE A 3 -5.66 17.29 -6.18
C PHE A 3 -4.26 16.69 -6.32
N ASP A 4 -3.24 17.44 -5.92
CA ASP A 4 -1.87 16.94 -5.75
C ASP A 4 -1.91 15.95 -4.57
N LEU A 5 -2.36 14.72 -4.86
CA LEU A 5 -2.36 13.65 -3.88
C LEU A 5 -0.91 13.17 -3.73
N ASP A 6 -0.36 13.38 -2.54
CA ASP A 6 0.95 12.82 -2.19
C ASP A 6 0.95 11.32 -2.51
N PRO A 7 1.82 10.84 -3.41
CA PRO A 7 1.81 9.44 -3.84
C PRO A 7 2.02 8.49 -2.65
N ASP A 8 2.74 8.94 -1.62
CA ASP A 8 2.94 8.23 -0.37
C ASP A 8 1.66 8.05 0.45
N LEU A 9 0.75 9.04 0.41
CA LEU A 9 -0.54 8.95 1.10
C LEU A 9 -1.44 7.92 0.40
N VAL A 10 -1.49 7.93 -0.93
CA VAL A 10 -2.29 6.99 -1.72
C VAL A 10 -1.81 5.54 -1.51
N VAL A 11 -0.49 5.34 -1.41
CA VAL A 11 0.10 4.04 -1.09
C VAL A 11 -0.30 3.57 0.32
N GLN A 12 -0.32 4.46 1.31
CA GLN A 12 -0.75 4.14 2.67
C GLN A 12 -2.24 3.77 2.74
N GLU A 13 -3.10 4.51 2.05
CA GLU A 13 -4.54 4.20 1.98
C GLU A 13 -4.80 2.86 1.30
N ALA A 14 -4.11 2.59 0.17
CA ALA A 14 -4.19 1.30 -0.51
C ALA A 14 -3.69 0.16 0.39
N ALA A 15 -2.63 0.38 1.17
CA ALA A 15 -2.14 -0.59 2.14
C ALA A 15 -3.16 -0.84 3.26
N ARG A 16 -3.81 0.21 3.77
CA ARG A 16 -4.87 0.11 4.78
C ARG A 16 -6.03 -0.74 4.27
N PHE A 17 -6.51 -0.48 3.06
CA PHE A 17 -7.54 -1.31 2.43
C PHE A 17 -7.14 -2.79 2.37
N LEU A 18 -5.89 -3.07 2.00
CA LEU A 18 -5.41 -4.45 1.99
C LEU A 18 -5.43 -5.06 3.39
N ILE A 19 -5.05 -4.33 4.44
CA ILE A 19 -5.05 -4.82 5.82
C ILE A 19 -6.48 -5.12 6.27
N GLU A 20 -7.39 -4.17 6.07
CA GLU A 20 -8.79 -4.22 6.49
C GLU A 20 -9.63 -5.23 5.68
N THR A 21 -9.21 -5.55 4.45
CA THR A 21 -9.92 -6.49 3.57
C THR A 21 -9.11 -7.78 3.40
N PRO A 22 -9.47 -8.89 4.08
CA PRO A 22 -8.80 -10.18 3.94
C PRO A 22 -8.81 -10.70 2.51
N LYS A 23 -7.80 -11.49 2.12
CA LYS A 23 -7.64 -12.02 0.75
C LYS A 23 -8.89 -12.75 0.24
N ALA A 24 -9.57 -13.51 1.10
CA ALA A 24 -10.77 -14.28 0.76
C ALA A 24 -11.98 -13.40 0.41
N GLN A 25 -12.00 -12.13 0.83
CA GLN A 25 -13.10 -11.19 0.60
C GLN A 25 -12.85 -10.24 -0.58
N ARG A 26 -11.69 -10.36 -1.26
CA ARG A 26 -11.35 -9.49 -2.39
C ARG A 26 -11.91 -10.08 -3.68
N PRO A 27 -12.60 -9.29 -4.51
CA PRO A 27 -13.16 -9.78 -5.77
C PRO A 27 -12.08 -10.09 -6.82
N ARG A 28 -10.87 -9.53 -6.66
CA ARG A 28 -9.78 -9.62 -7.64
C ARG A 28 -8.41 -9.79 -6.95
N PRO A 29 -7.36 -10.19 -7.70
CA PRO A 29 -5.99 -10.14 -7.21
C PRO A 29 -5.58 -8.74 -6.72
N ALA A 30 -4.79 -8.67 -5.65
CA ALA A 30 -4.52 -7.45 -4.90
C ALA A 30 -4.01 -6.26 -5.74
N VAL A 31 -3.04 -6.50 -6.63
CA VAL A 31 -2.47 -5.45 -7.49
C VAL A 31 -3.51 -4.91 -8.47
N VAL A 32 -4.33 -5.79 -9.04
CA VAL A 32 -5.40 -5.40 -9.98
C VAL A 32 -6.47 -4.60 -9.25
N GLU A 33 -6.84 -5.02 -8.04
CA GLU A 33 -7.83 -4.33 -7.21
C GLU A 33 -7.35 -2.92 -6.83
N ILE A 34 -6.09 -2.79 -6.38
CA ILE A 34 -5.53 -1.48 -6.01
C ILE A 34 -5.51 -0.54 -7.21
N ARG A 35 -5.00 -0.99 -8.36
CA ARG A 35 -4.93 -0.15 -9.57
C ARG A 35 -6.30 0.26 -10.10
N SER A 36 -7.37 -0.45 -9.75
CA SER A 36 -8.73 -0.08 -10.13
C SER A 36 -9.37 0.94 -9.18
N ARG A 37 -8.87 1.05 -7.94
CA ARG A 37 -9.45 1.90 -6.88
C ARG A 37 -8.66 3.18 -6.65
N TYR A 38 -7.35 3.12 -6.82
CA TYR A 38 -6.43 4.19 -6.49
C TYR A 38 -5.68 4.64 -7.76
N PRO A 39 -5.29 5.93 -7.84
CA PRO A 39 -4.49 6.45 -8.94
C PRO A 39 -3.02 6.00 -8.83
N LEU A 40 -2.79 4.69 -8.75
CA LEU A 40 -1.47 4.07 -8.63
C LEU A 40 -1.15 3.26 -9.89
N ASP A 41 0.10 3.32 -10.31
CA ASP A 41 0.65 2.40 -11.30
C ASP A 41 0.95 1.03 -10.67
N ALA A 42 1.54 0.12 -11.45
CA ALA A 42 1.90 -1.21 -10.95
C ALA A 42 2.93 -1.14 -9.82
N GLN A 43 3.86 -0.19 -9.86
CA GLN A 43 4.89 -0.03 -8.85
C GLN A 43 4.28 0.46 -7.52
N GLY A 44 3.42 1.48 -7.55
CA GLY A 44 2.70 1.97 -6.38
C GLY A 44 1.79 0.91 -5.76
N ALA A 45 1.11 0.11 -6.58
CA ALA A 45 0.30 -1.00 -6.07
C ALA A 45 1.14 -2.09 -5.39
N CYS A 46 2.33 -2.40 -5.93
CA CYS A 46 3.29 -3.29 -5.27
C CYS A 46 3.85 -2.70 -3.98
N ALA A 47 4.10 -1.39 -3.93
CA ALA A 47 4.54 -0.69 -2.72
C ALA A 47 3.48 -0.78 -1.61
N ALA A 48 2.20 -0.56 -1.94
CA ALA A 48 1.09 -0.70 -1.00
C ALA A 48 0.96 -2.14 -0.48
N LEU A 49 1.11 -3.14 -1.36
CA LEU A 49 1.09 -4.55 -0.96
C LEU A 49 2.24 -4.92 -0.04
N ARG A 50 3.45 -4.41 -0.33
CA ARG A 50 4.63 -4.59 0.53
C ARG A 50 4.40 -3.97 1.91
N LEU A 51 3.95 -2.71 1.94
CA LEU A 51 3.63 -1.99 3.18
C LEU A 51 2.61 -2.74 4.04
N ALA A 52 1.51 -3.21 3.43
CA ALA A 52 0.49 -3.99 4.12
C ALA A 52 1.03 -5.29 4.73
N ASN A 53 1.93 -5.98 4.01
CA ASN A 53 2.56 -7.20 4.51
C ASN A 53 3.56 -6.90 5.64
N SER A 54 4.34 -5.82 5.53
CA SER A 54 5.25 -5.37 6.59
C SER A 54 4.50 -5.03 7.88
N ILE A 55 3.36 -4.35 7.79
CA ILE A 55 2.52 -4.04 8.95
C ILE A 55 1.98 -5.33 9.59
N ARG A 56 1.47 -6.28 8.81
CA ARG A 56 1.00 -7.59 9.32
C ARG A 56 2.09 -8.40 10.00
N ALA A 57 3.32 -8.28 9.51
CA ALA A 57 4.48 -8.98 10.08
C ALA A 57 4.95 -8.37 11.42
N GLY A 58 4.30 -7.32 11.93
CA GLY A 58 4.68 -6.67 13.19
C GLY A 58 5.50 -5.40 13.04
N GLY A 59 5.60 -4.85 11.83
CA GLY A 59 6.27 -3.58 11.53
C GLY A 59 7.66 -3.75 10.93
N VAL A 60 7.95 -2.91 9.92
CA VAL A 60 9.30 -2.63 9.45
C VAL A 60 10.15 -2.20 10.64
N ALA A 61 11.31 -2.85 10.84
CA ALA A 61 12.37 -2.26 11.62
C ALA A 61 12.60 -0.84 11.08
N ASN A 62 12.46 0.16 11.95
CA ASN A 62 12.71 1.54 11.60
C ASN A 62 14.24 1.71 11.49
N ASP A 63 14.81 1.28 10.36
CA ASP A 63 16.26 1.31 10.09
C ASP A 63 16.75 2.73 9.75
N ASN A 64 15.99 3.77 10.12
CA ASN A 64 16.41 5.18 10.05
C ASN A 64 17.48 5.54 11.10
N HIS A 65 18.37 4.61 11.44
CA HIS A 65 19.65 4.91 12.05
C HIS A 65 20.74 4.84 10.97
N ARG A 66 20.76 5.87 10.11
CA ARG A 66 21.97 6.26 9.39
C ARG A 66 22.97 6.73 10.44
N THR A 67 23.73 5.79 11.01
CA THR A 67 24.93 6.10 11.78
C THR A 67 25.87 6.90 10.89
N SER A 68 25.98 8.19 11.17
CA SER A 68 27.15 8.99 10.82
C SER A 68 28.21 8.81 11.88
#